data_AF-A0A838P6C7-F1
#
_entry.id   AF-A0A838P6C7-F1
#
_cell.length_a   1.000
_cell.length_b   1.000
_cell.length_c   1.000
_cell.angle_alpha   90.00
_cell.angle_beta   90.00
_cell.angle_gamma   90.00
#
_symmetry.space_group_name_H-M   'P 1'
#
loop_
_entity.id
_entity.type
_entity.pdbx_description
1 polymer ?
#
loop_
_entity_poly.entity_id
_entity_poly.type
_entity_poly.pdbx_seq_one_letter_code
_entity_poly.pdbx_strand_id
1 'polypeptide(L)'
;MSFLDRFRRKKEDEASRFARLSKIGRITEGSVLDIKSDDQDRITHVFYTYNIAGVEYESSQKLNDEQTGRPASYAPGSSIVVRYDTRQPGNSIVV
;
A
#
# COMPACT_ATOMS: atom_id res chain seq x y z
N MET A 1 27.04 20.60 -12.64
CA MET A 1 25.68 20.03 -12.74
C MET A 1 25.81 18.72 -13.51
N SER A 2 25.74 17.58 -12.82
CA SER A 2 26.06 16.27 -13.39
C SER A 2 24.92 15.72 -14.25
N PHE A 3 25.22 15.21 -15.44
CA PHE A 3 24.26 14.59 -16.38
C PHE A 3 23.47 13.42 -15.77
N LEU A 4 23.97 12.82 -14.69
CA LEU A 4 23.36 11.68 -13.99
C LEU A 4 22.12 12.05 -13.16
N ASP A 5 21.93 13.33 -12.81
CA ASP A 5 20.78 13.76 -11.99
C ASP A 5 19.46 13.71 -12.80
N ARG A 6 19.54 13.71 -14.14
CA ARG A 6 18.38 13.59 -15.03
C ARG A 6 17.75 12.19 -15.03
N PHE A 7 18.50 11.17 -14.60
CA PHE A 7 18.01 9.78 -14.47
C PHE A 7 17.48 9.45 -13.08
N ARG A 8 17.57 10.40 -12.14
CA ARG A 8 17.02 10.23 -10.80
C ARG A 8 15.49 10.28 -10.88
N ARG A 9 14.84 9.12 -10.98
CA ARG A 9 13.38 9.00 -10.80
C ARG A 9 13.01 9.75 -9.52
N LYS A 10 12.15 10.77 -9.64
CA LYS A 10 11.52 11.39 -8.47
C LYS A 10 10.85 10.27 -7.68
N LYS A 11 11.23 10.12 -6.41
CA LYS A 11 10.51 9.26 -5.47
C LYS A 11 9.10 9.83 -5.39
N GLU A 12 8.13 9.13 -5.97
CA GLU A 12 6.71 9.50 -5.88
C GLU A 12 6.34 9.52 -4.39
N ASP A 13 5.72 10.59 -3.94
CA ASP A 13 5.25 10.68 -2.55
C ASP A 13 4.09 9.69 -2.33
N GLU A 14 3.98 9.15 -1.12
CA GLU A 14 3.00 8.10 -0.81
C GLU A 14 1.56 8.62 -0.99
N ALA A 15 1.31 9.89 -0.65
CA ALA A 15 0.01 10.51 -0.87
C ALA A 15 -0.32 10.68 -2.36
N SER A 16 0.69 11.01 -3.18
CA SER A 16 0.53 11.12 -4.64
C SER A 16 0.25 9.75 -5.27
N ARG A 17 0.98 8.72 -4.82
CA ARG A 17 0.79 7.31 -5.22
C ARG A 17 -0.62 6.83 -4.86
N PHE A 18 -1.06 7.08 -3.63
CA PHE A 18 -2.40 6.76 -3.15
C PHE A 18 -3.47 7.46 -3.99
N ALA A 19 -3.38 8.78 -4.18
CA ALA A 19 -4.34 9.56 -4.97
C ALA A 19 -4.42 9.08 -6.43
N ARG A 20 -3.30 8.67 -7.02
CA ARG A 20 -3.26 8.12 -8.37
C ARG A 20 -3.95 6.76 -8.43
N LEU A 21 -3.57 5.81 -7.58
CA LEU A 21 -4.13 4.46 -7.55
C LEU A 21 -5.62 4.45 -7.19
N SER A 22 -6.05 5.33 -6.30
CA SER A 22 -7.48 5.52 -5.98
C SER A 22 -8.31 5.90 -7.20
N LYS A 23 -7.73 6.59 -8.20
CA LYS A 23 -8.42 6.96 -9.45
C LYS A 23 -8.38 5.86 -10.52
N ILE A 24 -7.24 5.19 -10.70
CA ILE A 24 -6.99 4.33 -11.88
C ILE A 24 -6.94 2.83 -11.57
N GLY A 25 -6.74 2.46 -10.31
CA GLY A 25 -6.51 1.07 -9.92
C GLY A 25 -7.77 0.22 -9.99
N ARG A 26 -7.58 -1.10 -10.12
CA ARG A 26 -8.64 -2.11 -9.92
C ARG A 26 -8.65 -2.60 -8.48
N ILE A 27 -9.80 -3.09 -8.04
CA ILE A 27 -10.00 -3.60 -6.69
C ILE A 27 -9.87 -5.12 -6.69
N THR A 28 -9.25 -5.65 -5.66
CA THR A 28 -9.25 -7.06 -5.29
C THR A 28 -9.32 -7.18 -3.78
N GLU A 29 -9.59 -8.39 -3.28
CA GLU A 29 -9.50 -8.70 -1.86
C GLU A 29 -8.06 -9.10 -1.51
N GLY A 30 -7.66 -8.76 -0.29
CA GLY A 30 -6.39 -9.13 0.30
C GLY A 30 -6.53 -9.47 1.77
N SER A 31 -5.43 -9.86 2.39
CA SER A 31 -5.35 -10.17 3.81
C SER A 31 -4.15 -9.49 4.43
N VAL A 32 -4.31 -8.97 5.64
CA VAL A 32 -3.20 -8.43 6.42
C VAL A 32 -2.34 -9.58 6.91
N LEU A 33 -1.04 -9.51 6.61
CA LEU A 33 -0.03 -10.44 7.10
C LEU A 33 0.51 -9.98 8.46
N ASP A 34 0.91 -8.71 8.53
CA ASP A 34 1.55 -8.15 9.71
C ASP A 34 1.36 -6.63 9.78
N ILE A 35 1.67 -6.05 10.94
CA ILE A 35 1.61 -4.62 11.20
C ILE A 35 2.89 -4.12 11.86
N LYS A 36 3.21 -2.85 11.61
CA LYS A 36 4.23 -2.13 12.37
C LYS A 36 3.61 -0.96 13.11
N SER A 37 3.76 -0.98 14.42
CA SER A 37 3.37 0.13 15.29
C SER A 37 4.54 1.07 15.58
N ASP A 38 4.23 2.32 15.95
CA ASP A 38 5.20 3.24 16.55
C ASP A 38 5.30 3.03 18.07
N ASP A 39 6.10 3.89 18.74
CA ASP A 39 6.31 3.86 20.19
C ASP A 39 5.04 4.17 21.01
N GLN A 40 3.95 4.62 20.36
CA GLN A 40 2.66 4.93 20.97
C GLN A 40 1.58 3.86 20.63
N ASP A 41 2.01 2.67 20.18
CA ASP A 41 1.13 1.59 19.70
C ASP A 41 0.21 1.98 18.53
N ARG A 42 0.53 3.03 17.79
CA ARG A 42 -0.23 3.41 16.59
C ARG A 42 0.28 2.62 15.41
N ILE A 43 -0.63 1.93 14.71
CA ILE A 43 -0.30 1.20 13.48
C ILE A 43 0.13 2.22 12.41
N THR A 44 1.40 2.19 12.03
CA THR A 44 1.96 3.10 11.03
C THR A 44 2.13 2.43 9.66
N HIS A 45 2.36 1.13 9.63
CA HIS A 45 2.50 0.36 8.40
C HIS A 45 1.73 -0.95 8.48
N VAL A 46 1.20 -1.35 7.33
CA VAL A 46 0.54 -2.63 7.13
C VAL A 46 1.30 -3.43 6.08
N PHE A 47 1.50 -4.71 6.34
CA PHE A 47 2.01 -5.70 5.41
C PHE A 47 0.86 -6.62 5.02
N TYR A 48 0.68 -6.86 3.73
CA TYR A 48 -0.50 -7.56 3.24
C TYR A 48 -0.22 -8.35 1.98
N THR A 49 -1.04 -9.38 1.79
CA THR A 49 -1.07 -10.22 0.59
C THR A 49 -2.35 -10.00 -0.21
N TYR A 50 -2.30 -10.19 -1.52
CA TYR A 50 -3.46 -10.23 -2.41
C TYR A 50 -3.17 -11.11 -3.62
N ASN A 51 -4.22 -11.71 -4.19
CA ASN A 51 -4.09 -12.58 -5.36
C ASN A 51 -4.62 -11.90 -6.63
N ILE A 52 -3.89 -12.03 -7.73
CA ILE A 52 -4.31 -11.63 -9.06
C ILE A 52 -4.02 -12.76 -10.03
N ALA A 53 -5.07 -13.33 -10.62
CA ALA A 53 -4.97 -14.39 -11.63
C ALA A 53 -4.08 -15.57 -11.20
N GLY A 54 -4.15 -15.98 -9.94
CA GLY A 54 -3.36 -17.08 -9.37
C GLY A 54 -1.97 -16.69 -8.89
N VAL A 55 -1.54 -15.44 -9.10
CA VAL A 55 -0.26 -14.93 -8.58
C VAL A 55 -0.52 -14.20 -7.26
N GLU A 56 0.17 -14.65 -6.20
CA GLU A 56 0.17 -13.99 -4.91
C GLU A 56 1.20 -12.85 -4.90
N TYR A 57 0.76 -11.68 -4.45
CA TYR A 57 1.59 -10.51 -4.28
C TYR A 57 1.62 -10.12 -2.82
N GLU A 58 2.82 -9.85 -2.32
CA GLU A 58 3.03 -9.25 -1.01
C GLU A 58 3.44 -7.78 -1.16
N SER A 59 2.89 -6.91 -0.33
CA SER A 59 3.22 -5.50 -0.33
C SER A 59 3.13 -4.89 1.07
N SER A 60 3.71 -3.70 1.20
CA SER A 60 3.61 -2.89 2.41
C SER A 60 3.19 -1.47 2.09
N GLN A 61 2.47 -0.85 3.02
CA GLN A 61 2.02 0.52 2.88
C GLN A 61 2.14 1.25 4.20
N LYS A 62 2.58 2.51 4.13
CA LYS A 62 2.45 3.45 5.24
C LYS A 62 1.01 3.96 5.28
N LEU A 63 0.36 3.83 6.44
CA LEU A 63 -1.00 4.32 6.64
C LEU A 63 -1.01 5.86 6.70
N ASN A 64 -2.06 6.46 6.15
CA ASN A 64 -2.34 7.87 6.36
C ASN A 64 -3.10 8.10 7.69
N ASP A 65 -3.32 9.36 8.08
CA ASP A 65 -3.94 9.68 9.37
C ASP A 65 -5.36 9.12 9.50
N GLU A 66 -6.14 9.09 8.42
CA GLU A 66 -7.49 8.52 8.41
C GLU A 66 -7.47 7.00 8.65
N GLN A 67 -6.57 6.30 7.97
CA GLN A 67 -6.40 4.85 8.10
C GLN A 67 -5.87 4.47 9.49
N THR A 68 -4.95 5.28 10.03
CA THR A 68 -4.41 5.10 11.40
C THR A 68 -5.52 5.22 12.46
N GLY A 69 -6.59 5.97 12.17
CA GLY A 69 -7.79 6.07 13.00
C GLY A 69 -8.67 4.81 13.03
N ARG A 70 -8.39 3.80 12.20
CA ARG A 70 -9.16 2.54 12.11
C ARG A 70 -8.27 1.29 12.29
N PRO A 71 -7.53 1.17 13.40
CA PRO A 71 -6.54 0.10 13.57
C PRO A 71 -7.15 -1.31 13.54
N ALA A 72 -8.39 -1.47 14.00
CA ALA A 72 -9.09 -2.75 13.99
C ALA A 72 -9.28 -3.34 12.57
N SER A 73 -9.37 -2.47 11.55
CA SER A 73 -9.47 -2.91 10.15
C SER A 73 -8.17 -3.49 9.60
N TYR A 74 -7.06 -3.24 10.28
CA TYR A 74 -5.72 -3.64 9.83
C TYR A 74 -5.06 -4.64 10.77
N ALA A 75 -5.81 -5.29 11.66
CA ALA A 75 -5.24 -6.35 12.51
C ALA A 75 -4.76 -7.53 11.64
N PRO A 76 -3.66 -8.23 11.99
CA PRO A 76 -3.21 -9.43 11.27
C PRO A 76 -4.33 -10.45 11.08
N GLY A 77 -4.45 -10.98 9.86
CA GLY A 77 -5.52 -11.89 9.45
C GLY A 77 -6.83 -11.21 9.01
N SER A 78 -6.94 -9.88 9.14
CA SER A 78 -8.12 -9.14 8.66
C SER A 78 -8.17 -9.14 7.13
N SER A 79 -9.37 -9.37 6.58
CA SER A 79 -9.64 -9.16 5.16
C SER A 79 -9.67 -7.67 4.84
N ILE A 80 -8.97 -7.28 3.78
CA ILE A 80 -8.84 -5.89 3.35
C ILE A 80 -9.16 -5.74 1.87
N VAL A 81 -9.48 -4.53 1.48
CA VAL A 81 -9.68 -4.17 0.07
C VAL A 81 -8.39 -3.57 -0.47
N VAL A 82 -7.81 -4.22 -1.47
CA VAL A 82 -6.58 -3.79 -2.12
C VAL A 82 -6.90 -3.21 -3.48
N ARG A 83 -6.34 -2.04 -3.76
CA ARG A 83 -6.41 -1.39 -5.06
C ARG A 83 -5.05 -1.41 -5.75
N TYR A 84 -4.98 -1.96 -6.95
CA TYR A 84 -3.71 -2.21 -7.65
C TYR A 84 -3.69 -1.63 -9.06
N ASP A 85 -2.50 -1.34 -9.58
CA ASP A 85 -2.29 -0.92 -10.97
C ASP A 85 -2.33 -2.15 -11.90
N THR A 86 -3.28 -2.18 -12.83
CA THR A 86 -3.39 -3.28 -13.81
C THR A 86 -2.18 -3.47 -14.71
N ARG A 87 -1.40 -2.41 -14.95
CA ARG A 87 -0.17 -2.49 -15.76
C ARG A 87 1.05 -2.88 -14.93
N GLN A 88 0.99 -2.66 -13.62
CA GLN A 88 2.05 -3.00 -12.68
C GLN A 88 1.41 -3.56 -11.39
N PRO A 89 0.99 -4.84 -11.39
CA PRO A 89 0.20 -5.40 -10.30
C PRO A 89 0.80 -5.25 -8.90
N GLY A 90 2.14 -5.32 -8.78
CA GLY A 90 2.84 -5.12 -7.51
C GLY A 90 2.78 -3.69 -6.95
N ASN A 91 2.24 -2.72 -7.71
CA ASN A 91 1.95 -1.39 -7.19
C ASN A 91 0.51 -1.32 -6.69
N SER A 92 0.34 -1.43 -5.37
CA SER A 92 -0.95 -1.54 -4.71
C SER A 92 -1.06 -0.64 -3.49
N ILE A 93 -2.30 -0.33 -3.12
CA ILE A 93 -2.66 0.33 -1.87
C ILE A 93 -3.80 -0.42 -1.19
N VAL A 94 -3.84 -0.35 0.12
CA VAL A 94 -5.01 -0.66 0.93
C VAL A 94 -5.90 0.57 0.99
N VAL A 95 -7.20 0.36 0.77
CA VAL A 95 -8.23 1.41 0.77
C VAL A 95 -8.82 1.55 2.17
#